data_AF-W4FQ59-F1
#
_entry.id   AF-W4FQ59-F1
#
_cell.length_a   1.000
_cell.length_b   1.000
_cell.length_c   1.000
_cell.angle_alpha   90.00
_cell.angle_beta   90.00
_cell.angle_gamma   90.00
#
_symmetry.space_group_name_H-M   'P 1'
#
loop_
_entity.id
_entity.type
_entity.pdbx_description
1 polymer ?
#
loop_
_entity_poly.entity_id
_entity_poly.type
_entity_poly.pdbx_seq_one_letter_code
_entity_poly.pdbx_strand_id
1 'polypeptide(L)'
;MRQSSMDQFVSQKSIPTARSALEAWQQWFVADPAIGLVCALKDYTKEMIRMDRKKYSERFTLATAFSKYQTFQQFDASYQGFTNSYAKVLHEVWRRKRLNIM
;
A
#
# COMPACT_ATOMS: atom_id res chain seq x y z
N MET A 1 35.40 16.37 -1.21
CA MET A 1 34.36 15.40 -0.84
C MET A 1 33.01 16.09 -0.88
N ARG A 2 32.06 15.60 -1.69
CA ARG A 2 30.66 16.08 -1.63
C ARG A 2 30.01 15.45 -0.40
N GLN A 3 29.59 16.26 0.56
CA GLN A 3 28.71 15.81 1.65
C GLN A 3 27.37 15.43 1.02
N SER A 4 27.06 14.13 0.99
CA SER A 4 25.73 13.66 0.62
C SER A 4 24.77 14.04 1.75
N SER A 5 23.72 14.81 1.45
CA SER A 5 22.72 15.17 2.48
C SER A 5 22.03 13.89 2.99
N MET A 6 21.65 13.89 4.27
CA MET A 6 20.90 12.78 4.86
C MET A 6 19.62 12.45 4.05
N ASP A 7 19.05 13.42 3.34
CA ASP A 7 17.89 13.22 2.47
C ASP A 7 18.15 12.17 1.39
N GLN A 8 19.38 12.02 0.88
CA GLN A 8 19.68 10.97 -0.10
C GLN A 8 19.54 9.55 0.48
N PHE A 9 19.80 9.40 1.77
CA PHE A 9 19.67 8.12 2.48
C PHE A 9 18.23 7.86 2.95
N VAL A 10 17.49 8.93 3.26
CA VAL A 10 16.08 8.87 3.69
C VAL A 10 15.11 8.81 2.50
N SER A 11 15.52 9.33 1.33
CA SER A 11 14.70 9.28 0.11
C SER A 11 14.51 7.84 -0.33
N GLN A 12 13.29 7.33 -0.14
CA GLN A 12 12.88 6.07 -0.73
C GLN A 12 12.95 6.25 -2.25
N LYS A 13 13.98 5.69 -2.90
CA LYS A 13 14.18 5.81 -4.36
C LYS A 13 13.25 4.89 -5.17
N SER A 14 12.50 4.03 -4.48
CA SER A 14 11.57 3.09 -5.09
C SER A 14 10.37 2.85 -4.17
N ILE A 15 9.27 2.37 -4.76
CA ILE A 15 8.09 1.96 -4.01
C ILE A 15 8.46 0.71 -3.19
N PRO A 16 8.28 0.73 -1.85
CA PRO A 16 8.65 -0.40 -1.01
C PRO A 16 7.84 -1.64 -1.36
N THR A 17 8.49 -2.81 -1.27
CA THR A 17 7.91 -4.09 -1.63
C THR A 17 7.35 -4.76 -0.37
N ALA A 18 6.03 -4.88 -0.28
CA ALA A 18 5.37 -5.59 0.81
C ALA A 18 5.31 -7.10 0.53
N ARG A 19 5.37 -7.90 1.60
CA ARG A 19 5.30 -9.37 1.54
C ARG A 19 3.94 -9.90 1.99
N SER A 20 3.17 -9.11 2.74
CA SER A 20 1.81 -9.43 3.20
C SER A 20 0.89 -8.21 3.08
N ALA A 21 -0.42 -8.43 3.26
CA ALA A 21 -1.39 -7.34 3.34
C ALA A 21 -1.12 -6.43 4.56
N LEU A 22 -0.69 -7.00 5.69
CA LEU A 22 -0.37 -6.23 6.90
C LEU A 22 0.83 -5.32 6.66
N GLU A 23 1.88 -5.84 6.04
CA GLU A 23 3.06 -5.05 5.71
C GLU A 23 2.71 -3.95 4.69
N ALA A 24 1.89 -4.26 3.69
CA ALA A 24 1.38 -3.28 2.73
C ALA A 24 0.56 -2.19 3.44
N TRP A 25 -0.33 -2.57 4.37
CA TRP A 25 -1.11 -1.64 5.17
C TRP A 25 -0.18 -0.73 5.98
N GLN A 26 0.71 -1.29 6.80
CA GLN A 26 1.64 -0.50 7.63
C GLN A 26 2.57 0.41 6.82
N GLN A 27 3.04 -0.04 5.65
CA GLN A 27 3.93 0.76 4.81
C GLN A 27 3.21 1.90 4.09
N TRP A 28 1.92 1.75 3.77
CA TRP A 28 1.22 2.62 2.83
C TRP A 28 0.13 3.47 3.46
N PHE A 29 -0.33 3.08 4.64
CA PHE A 29 -1.43 3.64 5.39
C PHE A 29 -0.92 3.99 6.79
N VAL A 30 -0.86 5.28 7.11
CA VAL A 30 -0.51 5.77 8.45
C VAL A 30 -1.81 6.13 9.14
N ALA A 31 -2.05 5.57 10.32
CA ALA A 31 -3.18 5.97 11.14
C ALA A 31 -2.93 7.41 11.60
N ASP A 32 -3.85 8.32 11.30
CA ASP A 32 -3.85 9.63 11.93
C ASP A 32 -4.25 9.45 13.41
N PRO A 33 -3.38 9.72 14.38
CA PRO A 33 -3.69 9.54 15.79
C PRO A 33 -4.83 10.45 16.28
N ALA A 34 -5.10 11.57 15.59
CA ALA A 34 -6.13 12.53 15.97
C ALA A 34 -7.51 12.24 15.35
N ILE A 35 -7.55 11.55 14.21
CA ILE A 35 -8.78 11.35 13.43
C ILE A 35 -9.16 9.86 13.35
N GLY A 36 -8.27 8.95 13.73
CA GLY A 36 -8.51 7.49 13.69
C GLY A 36 -8.71 6.92 12.28
N LEU A 37 -8.77 7.79 11.27
CA LEU A 37 -8.86 7.46 9.86
C LEU A 37 -7.45 7.24 9.32
N VAL A 38 -7.26 6.08 8.71
CA VAL A 38 -6.01 5.72 8.07
C VAL A 38 -5.97 6.41 6.72
N CYS A 39 -5.44 7.62 6.66
CA CYS A 39 -5.36 8.38 5.41
C CYS A 39 -4.19 7.82 4.58
N ALA A 40 -4.52 7.09 3.51
CA ALA A 40 -3.51 6.73 2.52
C ALA A 40 -3.30 7.88 1.56
N LEU A 41 -2.08 8.40 1.56
CA LEU A 41 -1.11 8.15 0.51
C LEU A 41 0.21 8.79 0.95
N LYS A 42 1.25 7.98 1.10
CA LYS A 42 2.62 8.52 1.14
C LYS A 42 2.84 9.22 -0.21
N ASP A 43 3.16 10.51 -0.22
CA ASP A 43 3.38 11.24 -1.46
C ASP A 43 4.59 10.64 -2.20
N TYR A 44 4.34 10.08 -3.39
CA TYR A 44 5.39 9.59 -4.28
C TYR A 44 5.64 10.60 -5.39
N THR A 45 6.92 10.88 -5.63
CA THR A 45 7.30 11.78 -6.72
C THR A 45 6.99 11.15 -8.08
N LYS A 46 6.82 12.00 -9.10
CA LYS A 46 6.57 11.56 -10.48
C LYS A 46 7.66 10.62 -10.99
N GLU A 47 8.89 10.83 -10.53
CA GLU A 47 10.08 10.04 -10.87
C GLU A 47 9.95 8.61 -10.34
N MET A 48 9.53 8.44 -9.08
CA MET A 48 9.31 7.10 -8.49
C MET A 48 8.20 6.34 -9.22
N ILE A 49 7.09 7.02 -9.56
CA ILE A 49 5.99 6.42 -10.32
C ILE A 49 6.45 6.03 -11.73
N ARG A 50 7.28 6.86 -12.38
CA ARG A 50 7.87 6.55 -13.69
C ARG A 50 8.78 5.34 -13.63
N MET A 51 9.60 5.22 -12.59
CA MET A 51 10.53 4.10 -12.41
C MET A 51 9.81 2.77 -12.18
N ASP A 52 8.66 2.76 -11.51
CA ASP A 52 7.92 1.52 -11.22
C ASP A 52 6.39 1.69 -11.33
N ARG A 53 5.92 1.92 -12.56
CA ARG A 53 4.49 2.09 -12.87
C ARG A 53 3.65 0.89 -12.47
N LYS A 54 4.20 -0.31 -12.60
CA LYS A 54 3.50 -1.55 -12.28
C LYS A 54 3.21 -1.62 -10.78
N LYS A 55 4.23 -1.48 -9.92
CA LYS A 55 4.01 -1.47 -8.46
C LYS A 55 3.11 -0.34 -8.02
N TYR A 56 3.20 0.83 -8.66
CA TYR A 56 2.28 1.92 -8.37
C TYR A 56 0.81 1.54 -8.64
N SER A 57 0.53 0.89 -9.77
CA SER A 57 -0.83 0.43 -10.11
C SER A 57 -1.36 -0.66 -9.17
N GLU A 58 -0.52 -1.64 -8.83
CA GLU A 58 -0.85 -2.68 -7.85
C GLU A 58 -1.19 -2.07 -6.49
N ARG A 59 -0.33 -1.17 -6.02
CA ARG A 59 -0.53 -0.42 -4.78
C ARG A 59 -1.82 0.39 -4.80
N PHE A 60 -2.09 1.13 -5.87
CA PHE A 60 -3.31 1.94 -6.00
C PHE A 60 -4.57 1.06 -5.90
N THR A 61 -4.52 -0.13 -6.49
CA THR A 61 -5.60 -1.11 -6.39
C THR A 61 -5.80 -1.56 -4.94
N LEU A 62 -4.72 -1.98 -4.25
CA LEU A 62 -4.79 -2.39 -2.86
C LEU A 62 -5.24 -1.25 -1.93
N ALA A 63 -4.79 -0.03 -2.18
CA ALA A 63 -5.18 1.14 -1.40
C ALA A 63 -6.67 1.44 -1.52
N THR A 64 -7.25 1.27 -2.71
CA THR A 64 -8.69 1.40 -2.92
C THR A 64 -9.48 0.35 -2.14
N ALA A 65 -8.93 -0.86 -1.97
CA ALA A 65 -9.54 -1.89 -1.15
C ALA A 65 -9.40 -1.57 0.34
N PHE A 66 -8.21 -1.17 0.78
CA PHE A 66 -7.92 -0.81 2.17
C PHE A 66 -8.77 0.36 2.66
N SER A 67 -9.01 1.38 1.84
CA SER A 67 -9.79 2.57 2.21
C SER A 67 -11.26 2.28 2.55
N LYS A 68 -11.75 1.05 2.31
CA LYS A 68 -13.10 0.63 2.68
C LYS A 68 -13.21 0.14 4.13
N TYR A 69 -12.09 -0.04 4.81
CA TYR A 69 -12.03 -0.61 6.15
C TYR A 69 -11.39 0.37 7.11
N GLN A 70 -11.95 0.50 8.31
CA GLN A 70 -11.43 1.41 9.34
C GLN A 70 -10.14 0.85 9.97
N THR A 71 -10.05 -0.47 10.10
CA THR A 71 -8.91 -1.15 10.71
C THR A 71 -8.43 -2.31 9.85
N PHE A 72 -7.15 -2.65 9.99
CA PHE A 72 -6.60 -3.83 9.32
C PHE A 72 -7.33 -5.12 9.72
N GLN A 73 -7.78 -5.25 10.98
CA GLN A 73 -8.54 -6.42 11.42
C GLN A 73 -9.86 -6.61 10.64
N GLN A 74 -10.57 -5.52 10.33
CA GLN A 74 -11.77 -5.60 9.50
C GLN A 74 -11.43 -6.03 8.06
N PHE A 75 -10.34 -5.51 7.51
CA PHE A 75 -9.83 -5.95 6.21
C PHE A 75 -9.46 -7.44 6.23
N ASP A 76 -8.70 -7.87 7.23
CA ASP A 76 -8.21 -9.24 7.38
C ASP A 76 -9.35 -10.26 7.48
N ALA A 77 -10.40 -9.93 8.25
CA ALA A 77 -11.62 -10.74 8.32
C ALA A 77 -12.33 -10.84 6.96
N SER A 78 -12.39 -9.76 6.18
CA SER A 78 -13.05 -9.75 4.86
C SER A 78 -12.25 -10.45 3.75
N TYR A 79 -10.93 -10.55 3.92
CA TYR A 79 -9.98 -11.19 2.99
C TYR A 79 -9.30 -12.41 3.62
N GLN A 80 -9.98 -13.08 4.54
CA GLN A 80 -9.44 -14.21 5.30
C GLN A 80 -8.82 -15.27 4.37
N GLY A 81 -7.60 -15.69 4.69
CA GLY A 81 -6.84 -16.68 3.91
C GLY A 81 -6.03 -16.12 2.74
N PHE A 82 -6.20 -14.83 2.39
CA PHE A 82 -5.45 -14.17 1.32
C PHE A 82 -4.40 -13.18 1.83
N THR A 83 -4.56 -12.65 3.04
CA THR A 83 -3.77 -11.53 3.58
C THR A 83 -2.31 -11.87 3.91
N ASN A 84 -2.00 -13.15 4.09
CA ASN A 84 -0.69 -13.66 4.48
C ASN A 84 0.38 -13.46 3.39
N SER A 85 -0.04 -13.22 2.14
CA SER A 85 0.84 -13.04 0.99
C SER A 85 0.36 -11.88 0.14
N TYR A 86 1.30 -10.99 -0.20
CA TYR A 86 1.03 -9.84 -1.07
C TYR A 86 0.41 -10.24 -2.42
N ALA A 87 0.93 -11.28 -3.06
CA ALA A 87 0.41 -11.75 -4.34
C ALA A 87 -1.02 -12.31 -4.20
N LYS A 88 -1.31 -13.06 -3.13
CA LYS A 88 -2.64 -13.62 -2.89
C LYS A 88 -3.68 -12.53 -2.65
N VAL A 89 -3.39 -11.56 -1.78
CA VAL A 89 -4.33 -10.46 -1.51
C VAL A 89 -4.54 -9.59 -2.74
N LEU A 90 -3.48 -9.29 -3.52
CA LEU A 90 -3.59 -8.51 -4.74
C LEU A 90 -4.47 -9.20 -5.79
N HIS A 91 -4.27 -10.52 -5.99
CA HIS A 91 -5.10 -11.31 -6.90
C HIS A 91 -6.56 -11.34 -6.47
N GLU A 92 -6.85 -11.52 -5.18
CA GLU A 92 -8.22 -11.54 -4.68
C GLU A 92 -8.89 -10.16 -4.82
N VAL A 93 -8.18 -9.07 -4.52
CA VAL A 93 -8.68 -7.70 -4.75
C VAL A 93 -8.99 -7.47 -6.22
N TRP A 94 -8.12 -7.89 -7.14
CA TRP A 94 -8.39 -7.80 -8.58
C TRP A 94 -9.58 -8.64 -9.02
N ARG A 95 -9.71 -9.86 -8.50
CA ARG A 95 -10.86 -10.72 -8.77
C ARG A 95 -12.16 -10.04 -8.33
N ARG A 96 -12.21 -9.52 -7.09
CA ARG A 96 -13.38 -8.79 -6.57
C ARG A 96 -13.70 -7.54 -7.36
N LYS A 97 -12.69 -6.77 -7.78
CA LYS A 97 -12.84 -5.61 -8.66
C LYS A 97 -13.48 -5.99 -10.00
N ARG A 98 -13.01 -7.07 -10.64
CA ARG A 98 -13.57 -7.55 -11.92
C ARG A 98 -15.01 -8.01 -11.80
N LEU A 99 -15.38 -8.53 -10.63
CA LEU A 99 -16.72 -8.99 -10.31
C LEU A 99 -17.64 -7.85 -9.80
N ASN A 100 -17.13 -6.61 -9.67
CA ASN A 100 -17.84 -5.46 -9.10
C ASN A 100 -18.39 -5.70 -7.68
N ILE A 101 -17.70 -6.49 -6.88
CA ILE A 101 -18.05 -6.79 -5.47
C ILE A 101 -17.04 -6.17 -4.49
N MET A 102 -16.23 -5.24 -4.98
CA MET A 102 -15.24 -4.52 -4.18
C MET A 102 -15.88 -3.36 -3.49
#